data_AF-A0A7S1UI08-F1
#
_entry.id   AF-A0A7S1UI08-F1
#
_cell.length_a   1.000
_cell.length_b   1.000
_cell.length_c   1.000
_cell.angle_alpha   90.00
_cell.angle_beta   90.00
_cell.angle_gamma   90.00
#
_symmetry.space_group_name_H-M   'P 1'
#
loop_
_entity.id
_entity.type
_entity.pdbx_description
1 polymer ?
#
loop_
_entity_poly.entity_id
_entity_poly.type
_entity_poly.pdbx_seq_one_letter_code
_entity_poly.pdbx_strand_id
1 'polypeptide(L)'
;ASCSAARDCSTARSDCRALFPSAGRLRPSGWWESRLRRTMGFRWILAAAVAGTAAGNQCMMDDAEKLECGFVGINQHGCRDRGCCWHDKRQDVSTPSCFFKKRNQPESCFKTMINMKAPFSCAEVALMKDYFMANLNIDGKGGVAHAPDYNTPAGSYYYHWERSGALAMRTLMDISENVTAVNPILEAYSQWVIGRQADEDPNLVDVRAEPKFNLPSGGVFDGKWCRPQTDGPALRAVTLMQYAIHLLNTGAHDYVTQFLWTGSADLYNGGAIKYDLDFIVDNYDLDSCDLWEQMMSTDLFWNRMATRKAMLLGAEFAGRMGDADAVTTYLDAARVLGNSLKYSHWNGDFLQEEPKRMKDASVIVALNWGFHKDEDIWSPMDFEVASTIAHFNLAFCNEYQVNGDDTEFFTPGILYGRYPEDDFAGGNPWVLTTAALAQLMYRAALWVLEHGEPVWWTKMKWAEALNVWMLPQWPKRAFAHALAAGGDAVLMRLRKHVEGDGFHLHEQIDRNLGKQTAAKDLTWSYAEVLKAVSIRDRFVDRFRIFDLALGDEDADDLTIMLRDCSSSAGESESASGEEAYATGF
;
A
#
# COMPACT_ATOMS: atom_id res chain seq x y z
N ALA A 1 -35.14 2.90 40.95
CA ALA A 1 -35.76 3.91 41.82
C ALA A 1 -35.21 5.27 41.37
N SER A 2 -35.90 5.98 40.48
CA SER A 2 -36.86 7.06 40.83
C SER A 2 -36.25 8.05 41.84
N CYS A 3 -36.20 9.35 41.63
CA CYS A 3 -37.00 10.18 40.73
C CYS A 3 -36.46 11.63 40.81
N SER A 4 -36.68 12.36 39.71
CA SER A 4 -37.24 13.73 39.66
C SER A 4 -36.41 14.91 40.24
N ALA A 5 -36.50 16.12 39.73
CA ALA A 5 -37.59 16.73 38.98
C ALA A 5 -37.11 17.85 38.04
N ALA A 6 -37.86 17.99 36.94
CA ALA A 6 -37.85 19.09 36.00
C ALA A 6 -38.48 20.39 36.57
N ARG A 7 -38.23 21.49 35.85
CA ARG A 7 -39.04 22.72 35.62
C ARG A 7 -38.13 23.95 35.60
N ASP A 8 -38.31 25.00 34.81
CA ASP A 8 -39.09 25.31 33.61
C ASP A 8 -38.79 26.80 33.30
N CYS A 9 -38.99 27.21 32.05
CA CYS A 9 -39.26 28.59 31.56
C CYS A 9 -38.15 29.67 31.73
N SER A 10 -37.58 30.25 30.67
CA SER A 10 -38.13 31.04 29.53
C SER A 10 -38.38 32.53 29.84
N THR A 11 -37.98 33.38 28.87
CA THR A 11 -38.19 34.86 28.73
C THR A 11 -37.28 35.76 29.58
N ALA A 12 -36.69 36.89 29.13
CA ALA A 12 -37.00 37.80 28.03
C ALA A 12 -35.76 38.60 27.53
N ARG A 13 -35.81 39.02 26.26
CA ARG A 13 -35.00 40.11 25.66
C ARG A 13 -35.50 41.47 26.15
N SER A 14 -34.61 42.43 26.42
CA SER A 14 -34.55 43.79 25.82
C SER A 14 -33.70 44.79 26.63
N ASP A 15 -32.99 45.64 25.86
CA ASP A 15 -32.50 46.99 26.15
C ASP A 15 -31.33 47.25 27.11
N CYS A 16 -30.18 47.61 26.52
CA CYS A 16 -29.58 48.95 26.73
C CYS A 16 -28.52 49.27 25.65
N ARG A 17 -28.78 50.30 24.84
CA ARG A 17 -27.84 50.97 23.94
C ARG A 17 -27.22 52.20 24.64
N ALA A 18 -26.03 52.54 24.15
CA ALA A 18 -25.33 53.84 24.20
C ALA A 18 -24.42 54.11 25.41
N LEU A 19 -23.12 54.23 25.15
CA LEU A 19 -22.42 55.53 25.07
C LEU A 19 -20.98 55.32 24.55
N PHE A 20 -20.66 55.96 23.41
CA PHE A 20 -19.30 56.20 22.92
C PHE A 20 -18.72 57.47 23.58
N PRO A 21 -17.38 57.63 23.59
CA PRO A 21 -16.84 58.71 22.76
C PRO A 21 -15.59 58.33 21.94
N SER A 22 -15.59 58.82 20.70
CA SER A 22 -14.47 59.11 19.77
C SER A 22 -13.49 60.15 20.37
N ALA A 23 -12.25 60.42 19.97
CA ALA A 23 -11.37 60.05 18.84
C ALA A 23 -9.93 60.48 19.24
N GLY A 24 -8.91 59.91 18.61
CA GLY A 24 -7.53 60.44 18.68
C GLY A 24 -6.57 59.75 17.71
N ARG A 25 -6.38 60.35 16.52
CA ARG A 25 -5.35 59.96 15.54
C ARG A 25 -3.95 60.31 16.07
N LEU A 26 -2.99 59.40 15.96
CA LEU A 26 -1.58 59.74 15.81
C LEU A 26 -0.91 58.80 14.79
N ARG A 27 -0.28 59.43 13.79
CA ARG A 27 0.61 58.84 12.77
C ARG A 27 2.02 58.61 13.37
N PRO A 28 2.85 57.73 12.77
CA PRO A 28 4.10 57.26 13.35
C PRO A 28 5.24 58.26 13.12
N SER A 29 5.98 58.59 14.18
CA SER A 29 7.26 59.30 14.09
C SER A 29 8.41 58.29 14.16
N GLY A 30 9.10 58.11 13.05
CA GLY A 30 10.35 57.34 13.01
C GLY A 30 11.48 58.13 13.64
N TRP A 31 12.17 57.53 14.61
CA TRP A 31 13.48 57.96 15.09
C TRP A 31 14.31 56.69 15.45
N TRP A 32 15.15 56.28 14.47
CA TRP A 32 16.51 55.68 14.55
C TRP A 32 16.70 54.15 14.66
N GLU A 33 16.74 53.57 13.46
CA GLU A 33 17.78 52.62 13.03
C GLU A 33 19.20 53.11 13.38
N SER A 34 19.84 52.50 14.37
CA SER A 34 21.31 52.45 14.45
C SER A 34 21.80 51.43 15.49
N ARG A 35 21.52 50.13 15.29
CA ARG A 35 22.18 49.07 16.07
C ARG A 35 22.39 47.72 15.38
N LEU A 36 22.40 47.68 14.03
CA LEU A 36 22.70 46.47 13.25
C LEU A 36 23.74 46.69 12.14
N ARG A 37 24.81 47.45 12.44
CA ARG A 37 26.02 47.50 11.61
C ARG A 37 27.28 47.59 12.48
N ARG A 38 27.71 46.47 13.07
CA ARG A 38 29.09 46.24 13.57
C ARG A 38 29.29 44.82 14.11
N THR A 39 29.00 43.78 13.31
CA THR A 39 29.55 42.41 13.51
C THR A 39 29.70 41.62 12.20
N MET A 40 29.64 42.28 11.04
CA MET A 40 30.03 41.68 9.76
C MET A 40 31.52 41.94 9.51
N GLY A 41 32.36 40.99 9.90
CA GLY A 41 33.79 41.07 9.62
C GLY A 41 34.66 40.13 10.46
N PHE A 42 34.20 38.91 10.79
CA PHE A 42 35.05 37.87 11.40
C PHE A 42 34.47 36.45 11.22
N ARG A 43 33.97 36.14 10.02
CA ARG A 43 33.38 34.81 9.72
C ARG A 43 33.74 34.24 8.34
N TRP A 44 34.91 34.59 7.80
CA TRP A 44 35.38 34.08 6.50
C TRP A 44 36.74 33.35 6.53
N ILE A 45 37.25 32.95 7.71
CA ILE A 45 38.49 32.15 7.81
C ILE A 45 38.28 30.78 8.50
N LEU A 46 37.10 30.49 9.06
CA LEU A 46 36.79 29.17 9.66
C LEU A 46 35.99 28.22 8.76
N ALA A 47 35.47 28.67 7.61
CA ALA A 47 34.73 27.81 6.68
C ALA A 47 35.63 26.97 5.75
N ALA A 48 36.90 27.36 5.56
CA ALA A 48 37.85 26.59 4.73
C ALA A 48 38.56 25.47 5.51
N ALA A 49 38.55 25.49 6.84
CA ALA A 49 39.21 24.48 7.67
C ALA A 49 38.31 23.30 8.06
N VAL A 50 36.98 23.43 7.91
CA VAL A 50 36.01 22.38 8.31
C VAL A 50 35.60 21.49 7.12
N ALA A 51 35.82 21.92 5.87
CA ALA A 51 35.60 21.07 4.70
C ALA A 51 36.64 19.93 4.56
N GLY A 52 37.80 20.05 5.22
CA GLY A 52 38.88 19.07 5.15
C GLY A 52 38.74 17.88 6.11
N THR A 53 37.81 17.89 7.05
CA THR A 53 37.71 16.86 8.11
C THR A 53 36.59 15.83 7.89
N ALA A 54 35.61 16.10 7.02
CA ALA A 54 34.49 15.19 6.78
C ALA A 54 34.85 13.95 5.94
N ALA A 55 35.87 14.05 5.07
CA ALA A 55 36.28 12.93 4.20
C ALA A 55 37.01 11.80 4.93
N GLY A 56 37.58 12.07 6.12
CA GLY A 56 38.36 11.08 6.87
C GLY A 56 37.51 10.05 7.64
N ASN A 57 36.25 10.37 7.95
CA ASN A 57 35.43 9.54 8.84
C ASN A 57 34.59 8.49 8.11
N GLN A 58 34.31 8.71 6.82
CA GLN A 58 33.47 7.80 6.02
C GLN A 58 34.21 6.52 5.59
N CYS A 59 35.54 6.44 5.75
CA CYS A 59 36.30 5.23 5.45
C CYS A 59 36.68 4.43 6.69
N MET A 60 36.29 4.88 7.89
CA MET A 60 36.50 4.15 9.13
C MET A 60 35.24 3.33 9.46
N MET A 61 35.27 2.05 9.09
CA MET A 61 34.22 1.05 9.33
C MET A 61 34.83 -0.23 9.87
N ASP A 62 34.09 -0.95 10.71
CA ASP A 62 34.51 -2.26 11.21
C ASP A 62 34.57 -3.27 10.06
N ASP A 63 35.47 -4.25 10.14
CA ASP A 63 35.69 -5.23 9.06
C ASP A 63 34.43 -6.01 8.71
N ALA A 64 33.53 -6.23 9.68
CA ALA A 64 32.24 -6.89 9.50
C ALA A 64 31.19 -6.05 8.73
N GLU A 65 31.36 -4.73 8.68
CA GLU A 65 30.41 -3.81 8.04
C GLU A 65 30.80 -3.48 6.59
N LYS A 66 31.97 -3.92 6.14
CA LYS A 66 32.51 -3.57 4.82
C LYS A 66 31.86 -4.41 3.72
N LEU A 67 31.22 -3.72 2.77
CA LEU A 67 30.69 -4.31 1.55
C LEU A 67 31.64 -4.04 0.37
N GLU A 68 31.91 -5.06 -0.45
CA GLU A 68 32.84 -4.99 -1.59
C GLU A 68 32.36 -3.97 -2.64
N CYS A 69 33.18 -2.97 -2.93
CA CYS A 69 32.95 -1.99 -4.01
C CYS A 69 33.79 -2.28 -5.27
N GLY A 70 34.86 -3.05 -5.08
CA GLY A 70 35.83 -3.36 -6.10
C GLY A 70 35.58 -4.69 -6.80
N PHE A 71 36.67 -5.27 -7.27
CA PHE A 71 36.72 -6.61 -7.85
C PHE A 71 38.09 -7.23 -7.52
N VAL A 72 38.21 -8.55 -7.66
CA VAL A 72 39.45 -9.28 -7.35
C VAL A 72 40.62 -8.72 -8.18
N GLY A 73 41.65 -8.21 -7.49
CA GLY A 73 42.84 -7.62 -8.12
C GLY A 73 42.78 -6.10 -8.35
N ILE A 74 41.71 -5.42 -7.95
CA ILE A 74 41.65 -3.95 -7.95
C ILE A 74 42.72 -3.38 -7.02
N ASN A 75 43.38 -2.29 -7.43
CA ASN A 75 44.36 -1.59 -6.61
C ASN A 75 43.75 -0.35 -5.94
N GLN A 76 44.47 0.24 -4.99
CA GLN A 76 44.03 1.42 -4.25
C GLN A 76 43.57 2.57 -5.15
N HIS A 77 44.28 2.81 -6.25
CA HIS A 77 43.95 3.89 -7.17
C HIS A 77 42.62 3.60 -7.88
N GLY A 78 42.48 2.42 -8.47
CA GLY A 78 41.23 2.00 -9.13
C GLY A 78 40.03 1.95 -8.18
N CYS A 79 40.24 1.61 -6.91
CA CYS A 79 39.18 1.66 -5.90
C CYS A 79 38.73 3.10 -5.60
N ARG A 80 39.68 4.02 -5.47
CA ARG A 80 39.38 5.44 -5.19
C ARG A 80 38.76 6.15 -6.38
N ASP A 81 39.15 5.80 -7.60
CA ASP A 81 38.55 6.33 -8.84
C ASP A 81 37.08 5.92 -8.97
N ARG A 82 36.69 4.79 -8.37
CA ARG A 82 35.30 4.34 -8.23
C ARG A 82 34.55 5.02 -7.07
N GLY A 83 35.18 5.98 -6.39
CA GLY A 83 34.57 6.76 -5.30
C GLY A 83 34.52 6.05 -3.94
N CYS A 84 35.23 4.92 -3.79
CA CYS A 84 35.18 4.04 -2.63
C CYS A 84 36.36 4.19 -1.65
N CYS A 85 36.24 3.53 -0.51
CA CYS A 85 37.24 3.48 0.55
C CYS A 85 38.19 2.30 0.35
N TRP A 86 39.45 2.48 0.76
CA TRP A 86 40.49 1.46 0.59
C TRP A 86 41.26 1.25 1.89
N HIS A 87 41.44 -0.02 2.28
CA HIS A 87 42.31 -0.43 3.38
C HIS A 87 43.31 -1.51 2.96
N ASP A 88 44.60 -1.22 3.20
CA ASP A 88 45.74 -2.10 2.87
C ASP A 88 45.85 -3.32 3.81
N LYS A 89 45.26 -3.25 5.00
CA LYS A 89 45.32 -4.30 6.02
C LYS A 89 43.94 -4.92 6.20
N ARG A 90 43.81 -6.16 5.73
CA ARG A 90 42.65 -7.01 6.01
C ARG A 90 42.97 -7.90 7.21
N GLN A 91 42.04 -8.03 8.16
CA GLN A 91 42.21 -9.01 9.23
C GLN A 91 41.97 -10.44 8.74
N ASP A 92 41.09 -10.61 7.74
CA ASP A 92 40.81 -11.88 7.07
C ASP A 92 40.73 -11.71 5.54
N VAL A 93 40.98 -12.79 4.79
CA VAL A 93 40.92 -12.85 3.32
C VAL A 93 39.51 -12.54 2.81
N SER A 94 38.47 -12.82 3.60
CA SER A 94 37.06 -12.53 3.28
C SER A 94 36.69 -11.04 3.36
N THR A 95 37.49 -10.21 4.05
CA THR A 95 37.22 -8.78 4.18
C THR A 95 37.64 -8.03 2.91
N PRO A 96 36.77 -7.22 2.28
CA PRO A 96 37.13 -6.49 1.07
C PRO A 96 38.11 -5.34 1.38
N SER A 97 39.20 -5.27 0.61
CA SER A 97 40.15 -4.13 0.67
C SER A 97 39.59 -2.87 0.03
N CYS A 98 38.71 -3.01 -0.96
CA CYS A 98 37.96 -1.93 -1.57
C CYS A 98 36.50 -2.00 -1.14
N PHE A 99 36.02 -1.03 -0.37
CA PHE A 99 34.69 -1.07 0.21
C PHE A 99 33.95 0.26 0.07
N PHE A 100 32.62 0.23 0.08
CA PHE A 100 31.82 1.44 0.00
C PHE A 100 32.08 2.37 1.19
N LYS A 101 31.95 3.68 1.00
CA LYS A 101 32.01 4.66 2.09
C LYS A 101 30.91 4.37 3.10
N LYS A 102 31.22 4.49 4.40
CA LYS A 102 30.24 4.68 5.46
C LYS A 102 29.39 5.85 5.04
N ARG A 103 28.18 5.57 4.58
CA ARG A 103 27.26 6.64 4.27
C ARG A 103 27.02 7.37 5.60
N ASN A 104 27.04 8.69 5.61
CA ASN A 104 26.39 9.46 6.67
C ASN A 104 24.87 9.28 6.48
N GLN A 105 24.38 8.06 6.60
CA GLN A 105 22.96 7.78 6.48
C GLN A 105 22.32 8.30 7.76
N PRO A 106 21.26 9.11 7.67
CA PRO A 106 20.40 9.28 8.83
C PRO A 106 19.90 7.90 9.27
N GLU A 107 19.69 7.70 10.56
CA GLU A 107 19.14 6.45 11.13
C GLU A 107 17.82 6.02 10.43
N SER A 108 17.15 6.96 9.74
CA SER A 108 16.10 6.74 8.77
C SER A 108 16.05 7.91 7.77
N CYS A 109 15.78 7.65 6.48
CA CYS A 109 15.41 8.69 5.52
C CYS A 109 13.91 8.72 5.20
N PHE A 110 13.09 8.09 6.06
CA PHE A 110 11.67 8.43 6.07
C PHE A 110 11.53 9.88 6.54
N LYS A 111 11.02 10.75 5.66
CA LYS A 111 10.79 12.15 6.00
C LYS A 111 9.37 12.32 6.54
N THR A 112 9.26 12.52 7.85
CA THR A 112 7.98 12.67 8.54
C THR A 112 7.14 13.84 8.01
N MET A 113 5.83 13.61 7.94
CA MET A 113 4.80 14.64 8.00
C MET A 113 3.86 14.33 9.16
N ILE A 114 3.51 15.33 9.98
CA ILE A 114 2.65 15.15 11.17
C ILE A 114 1.23 15.68 10.98
N ASN A 115 1.03 16.51 9.96
CA ASN A 115 -0.28 17.02 9.58
C ASN A 115 -0.64 16.44 8.22
N MET A 116 -1.80 15.80 8.12
CA MET A 116 -2.31 15.33 6.85
C MET A 116 -2.46 16.47 5.83
N LYS A 117 -2.29 16.10 4.57
CA LYS A 117 -2.49 16.95 3.40
C LYS A 117 -2.87 16.03 2.23
N ALA A 118 -3.93 16.36 1.52
CA ALA A 118 -4.34 15.61 0.33
C ALA A 118 -3.15 15.47 -0.64
N PRO A 119 -2.68 14.25 -0.94
CA PRO A 119 -1.54 14.07 -1.83
C PRO A 119 -1.90 14.48 -3.25
N PHE A 120 -3.08 14.11 -3.73
CA PHE A 120 -3.58 14.38 -5.07
C PHE A 120 -4.88 15.19 -5.02
N SER A 121 -5.12 16.01 -6.03
CA SER A 121 -6.43 16.66 -6.25
C SER A 121 -7.43 15.71 -6.90
N CYS A 122 -8.72 16.05 -6.88
CA CYS A 122 -9.76 15.22 -7.52
C CYS A 122 -9.58 15.04 -9.01
N ALA A 123 -9.11 16.09 -9.69
CA ALA A 123 -8.86 16.02 -11.12
C ALA A 123 -7.72 15.04 -11.42
N GLU A 124 -6.68 15.01 -10.58
CA GLU A 124 -5.57 14.06 -10.70
C GLU A 124 -6.04 12.63 -10.40
N VAL A 125 -6.86 12.42 -9.35
CA VAL A 125 -7.44 11.10 -9.02
C VAL A 125 -8.36 10.60 -10.13
N ALA A 126 -9.23 11.46 -10.66
CA ALA A 126 -10.12 11.14 -11.78
C ALA A 126 -9.32 10.76 -13.03
N LEU A 127 -8.26 11.52 -13.34
CA LEU A 127 -7.37 11.21 -14.47
C LEU A 127 -6.70 9.84 -14.32
N MET A 128 -6.17 9.52 -13.14
CA MET A 128 -5.61 8.18 -12.86
C MET A 128 -6.67 7.08 -12.96
N LYS A 129 -7.92 7.35 -12.56
CA LYS A 129 -9.04 6.42 -12.72
C LYS A 129 -9.38 6.21 -14.20
N ASP A 130 -9.32 7.24 -15.04
CA ASP A 130 -9.56 7.08 -16.49
C ASP A 130 -8.49 6.19 -17.14
N TYR A 131 -7.21 6.37 -16.80
CA TYR A 131 -6.13 5.49 -17.27
C TYR A 131 -6.28 4.05 -16.77
N PHE A 132 -6.64 3.88 -15.49
CA PHE A 132 -6.95 2.57 -14.93
C PHE A 132 -8.07 1.87 -15.70
N MET A 133 -9.18 2.56 -15.93
CA MET A 133 -10.35 2.02 -16.63
C MET A 133 -10.04 1.65 -18.08
N ALA A 134 -9.14 2.37 -18.75
CA ALA A 134 -8.72 2.08 -20.13
C ALA A 134 -8.02 0.72 -20.28
N ASN A 135 -7.47 0.17 -19.19
CA ASN A 135 -6.82 -1.15 -19.20
C ASN A 135 -7.78 -2.30 -18.89
N LEU A 136 -9.05 -2.03 -18.58
CA LEU A 136 -10.03 -3.03 -18.18
C LEU A 136 -10.94 -3.41 -19.34
N ASN A 137 -11.45 -4.64 -19.31
CA ASN A 137 -12.42 -5.15 -20.28
C ASN A 137 -11.99 -4.94 -21.74
N ILE A 138 -10.75 -5.32 -22.05
CA ILE A 138 -10.14 -5.15 -23.37
C ILE A 138 -11.03 -5.78 -24.45
N ASP A 139 -11.36 -4.99 -25.46
CA ASP A 139 -12.27 -5.32 -26.56
C ASP A 139 -13.67 -5.83 -26.12
N GLY A 140 -14.10 -5.52 -24.90
CA GLY A 140 -15.37 -5.99 -24.34
C GLY A 140 -15.38 -7.48 -23.97
N LYS A 141 -14.20 -8.10 -23.82
CA LYS A 141 -14.06 -9.55 -23.59
C LYS A 141 -13.72 -9.94 -22.15
N GLY A 142 -13.66 -8.99 -21.23
CA GLY A 142 -13.36 -9.24 -19.81
C GLY A 142 -11.88 -9.34 -19.46
N GLY A 143 -11.00 -9.48 -20.46
CA GLY A 143 -9.55 -9.43 -20.26
C GLY A 143 -9.11 -8.06 -19.71
N VAL A 144 -8.06 -8.08 -18.90
CA VAL A 144 -7.45 -6.88 -18.28
C VAL A 144 -6.00 -6.81 -18.70
N ALA A 145 -5.57 -5.73 -19.34
CA ALA A 145 -4.18 -5.52 -19.69
C ALA A 145 -3.34 -5.27 -18.44
N HIS A 146 -2.20 -5.93 -18.30
CA HIS A 146 -1.25 -5.63 -17.23
C HIS A 146 -0.63 -4.23 -17.43
N ALA A 147 -0.25 -3.91 -18.67
CA ALA A 147 -0.01 -2.55 -19.14
C ALA A 147 -0.27 -2.44 -20.66
N PRO A 148 -0.67 -1.28 -21.21
CA PRO A 148 -0.73 -1.01 -22.64
C PRO A 148 0.65 -0.76 -23.26
N ASP A 149 1.66 -1.49 -22.81
CA ASP A 149 3.07 -1.33 -23.20
C ASP A 149 3.60 -2.63 -23.80
N TYR A 150 4.06 -2.55 -25.04
CA TYR A 150 4.54 -3.69 -25.81
C TYR A 150 6.07 -3.84 -25.75
N ASN A 151 6.79 -2.89 -25.13
CA ASN A 151 8.24 -2.79 -25.28
C ASN A 151 8.91 -2.33 -23.98
N THR A 152 8.84 -3.18 -22.96
CA THR A 152 9.49 -2.99 -21.65
C THR A 152 10.82 -3.76 -21.58
N PRO A 153 11.62 -3.61 -20.50
CA PRO A 153 12.81 -4.42 -20.29
C PRO A 153 12.57 -5.94 -20.27
N ALA A 154 11.36 -6.40 -19.92
CA ALA A 154 10.95 -7.82 -19.95
C ALA A 154 10.13 -8.20 -21.20
N GLY A 155 10.06 -7.32 -22.20
CA GLY A 155 9.27 -7.51 -23.42
C GLY A 155 7.88 -6.89 -23.32
N SER A 156 6.88 -7.51 -23.96
CA SER A 156 5.52 -6.99 -23.92
C SER A 156 4.87 -7.25 -22.55
N TYR A 157 4.15 -6.25 -22.05
CA TYR A 157 3.28 -6.33 -20.87
C TYR A 157 1.79 -6.35 -21.27
N TYR A 158 1.49 -6.37 -22.56
CA TYR A 158 0.13 -6.45 -23.07
C TYR A 158 -0.41 -7.90 -23.04
N TYR A 159 -0.56 -8.43 -21.83
CA TYR A 159 -1.22 -9.70 -21.55
C TYR A 159 -2.16 -9.55 -20.35
N HIS A 160 -3.03 -10.53 -20.17
CA HIS A 160 -3.81 -10.67 -18.96
C HIS A 160 -3.08 -11.56 -17.98
N TRP A 161 -2.50 -10.98 -16.93
CA TRP A 161 -2.06 -11.76 -15.78
C TRP A 161 -3.22 -11.99 -14.83
N GLU A 162 -3.36 -13.22 -14.35
CA GLU A 162 -4.45 -13.59 -13.43
C GLU A 162 -4.42 -12.75 -12.16
N ARG A 163 -3.24 -12.61 -11.54
CA ARG A 163 -3.01 -11.75 -10.37
C ARG A 163 -3.44 -10.30 -10.64
N SER A 164 -2.98 -9.72 -11.74
CA SER A 164 -3.26 -8.32 -12.05
C SER A 164 -4.73 -8.08 -12.39
N GLY A 165 -5.35 -9.01 -13.13
CA GLY A 165 -6.77 -8.97 -13.45
C GLY A 165 -7.65 -9.01 -12.20
N ALA A 166 -7.37 -9.95 -11.30
CA ALA A 166 -8.10 -10.07 -10.04
C ALA A 166 -7.93 -8.82 -9.16
N LEU A 167 -6.69 -8.34 -8.98
CA LEU A 167 -6.41 -7.15 -8.17
C LEU A 167 -7.06 -5.88 -8.75
N ALA A 168 -7.08 -5.74 -10.08
CA ALA A 168 -7.76 -4.63 -10.75
C ALA A 168 -9.27 -4.70 -10.56
N MET A 169 -9.90 -5.85 -10.80
CA MET A 169 -11.35 -6.00 -10.66
C MET A 169 -11.81 -5.85 -9.21
N ARG A 170 -11.00 -6.32 -8.25
CA ARG A 170 -11.20 -6.05 -6.82
C ARG A 170 -11.17 -4.56 -6.54
N THR A 171 -10.14 -3.87 -7.03
CA THR A 171 -9.99 -2.42 -6.86
C THR A 171 -11.16 -1.66 -7.47
N LEU A 172 -11.62 -2.06 -8.67
CA LEU A 172 -12.77 -1.45 -9.33
C LEU A 172 -14.01 -1.47 -8.44
N MET A 173 -14.29 -2.58 -7.76
CA MET A 173 -15.40 -2.65 -6.79
C MET A 173 -15.14 -1.80 -5.56
N ASP A 174 -13.92 -1.84 -5.00
CA ASP A 174 -13.58 -1.15 -3.76
C ASP A 174 -13.57 0.40 -3.89
N ILE A 175 -13.35 0.95 -5.09
CA ILE A 175 -13.34 2.40 -5.35
C ILE A 175 -14.59 2.91 -6.07
N SER A 176 -15.55 2.04 -6.37
CA SER A 176 -16.80 2.44 -7.03
C SER A 176 -17.84 2.85 -6.00
N GLU A 177 -18.35 4.08 -6.11
CA GLU A 177 -19.50 4.54 -5.32
C GLU A 177 -20.76 3.70 -5.59
N ASN A 178 -20.90 3.25 -6.85
CA ASN A 178 -21.97 2.37 -7.28
C ASN A 178 -21.41 1.22 -8.12
N VAL A 179 -21.28 0.05 -7.49
CA VAL A 179 -20.78 -1.17 -8.15
C VAL A 179 -21.69 -1.61 -9.31
N THR A 180 -23.01 -1.35 -9.24
CA THR A 180 -23.93 -1.67 -10.33
C THR A 180 -23.61 -0.90 -11.61
N ALA A 181 -23.05 0.31 -11.51
CA ALA A 181 -22.66 1.10 -12.69
C ALA A 181 -21.49 0.47 -13.48
N VAL A 182 -20.68 -0.36 -12.82
CA VAL A 182 -19.55 -1.07 -13.43
C VAL A 182 -19.82 -2.56 -13.62
N ASN A 183 -21.05 -3.02 -13.39
CA ASN A 183 -21.48 -4.41 -13.54
C ASN A 183 -21.12 -5.01 -14.91
N PRO A 184 -21.27 -4.32 -16.06
CA PRO A 184 -20.90 -4.89 -17.36
C PRO A 184 -19.42 -5.29 -17.46
N ILE A 185 -18.52 -4.57 -16.77
CA ILE A 185 -17.08 -4.89 -16.73
C ILE A 185 -16.84 -6.12 -15.85
N LEU A 186 -17.49 -6.18 -14.68
CA LEU A 186 -17.37 -7.28 -13.72
C LEU A 186 -17.95 -8.59 -14.27
N GLU A 187 -19.11 -8.52 -14.94
CA GLU A 187 -19.71 -9.66 -15.61
C GLU A 187 -18.80 -10.19 -16.72
N ALA A 188 -18.30 -9.29 -17.59
CA ALA A 188 -17.36 -9.67 -18.65
C ALA A 188 -16.09 -10.33 -18.07
N TYR A 189 -15.52 -9.80 -17.00
CA TYR A 189 -14.40 -10.42 -16.30
C TYR A 189 -14.75 -11.81 -15.73
N SER A 190 -15.92 -11.97 -15.11
CA SER A 190 -16.34 -13.27 -14.59
C SER A 190 -16.50 -14.31 -15.71
N GLN A 191 -17.02 -13.91 -16.87
CA GLN A 191 -17.10 -14.76 -18.07
C GLN A 191 -15.71 -15.07 -18.66
N TRP A 192 -14.78 -14.11 -18.62
CA TRP A 192 -13.39 -14.37 -18.95
C TRP A 192 -12.81 -15.47 -18.05
N VAL A 193 -12.96 -15.35 -16.73
CA VAL A 193 -12.46 -16.34 -15.76
C VAL A 193 -13.09 -17.71 -15.99
N ILE A 194 -14.43 -17.79 -16.11
CA ILE A 194 -15.16 -19.04 -16.41
C ILE A 194 -14.61 -19.71 -17.67
N GLY A 195 -14.34 -18.93 -18.72
CA GLY A 195 -13.78 -19.45 -19.96
C GLY A 195 -12.34 -19.94 -19.82
N ARG A 196 -11.47 -19.18 -19.13
CA ARG A 196 -10.04 -19.49 -19.02
C ARG A 196 -9.74 -20.65 -18.09
N GLN A 197 -10.46 -20.78 -16.98
CA GLN A 197 -10.26 -21.88 -16.04
C GLN A 197 -10.60 -23.25 -16.64
N ALA A 198 -11.33 -23.30 -17.75
CA ALA A 198 -11.71 -24.52 -18.45
C ALA A 198 -10.78 -24.86 -19.64
N ASP A 199 -9.80 -24.01 -19.95
CA ASP A 199 -8.90 -24.22 -21.09
C ASP A 199 -7.88 -25.34 -20.80
N GLU A 200 -7.45 -26.03 -21.86
CA GLU A 200 -6.28 -26.91 -21.77
C GLU A 200 -5.00 -26.08 -21.77
N ASP A 201 -4.10 -26.35 -20.82
CA ASP A 201 -2.82 -25.67 -20.76
C ASP A 201 -1.75 -26.43 -21.58
N PRO A 202 -1.20 -25.84 -22.67
CA PRO A 202 -0.15 -26.46 -23.46
C PRO A 202 1.18 -26.64 -22.71
N ASN A 203 1.35 -26.00 -21.54
CA ASN A 203 2.53 -26.08 -20.69
C ASN A 203 2.45 -27.22 -19.66
N LEU A 204 1.39 -28.03 -19.64
CA LEU A 204 1.19 -29.16 -18.73
C LEU A 204 1.14 -28.79 -17.24
N VAL A 205 0.66 -27.57 -16.93
CA VAL A 205 0.30 -27.15 -15.57
C VAL A 205 -1.22 -27.07 -15.44
N ASP A 206 -1.74 -26.99 -14.22
CA ASP A 206 -3.15 -26.67 -14.03
C ASP A 206 -3.40 -25.23 -14.47
N VAL A 207 -4.29 -25.03 -15.46
CA VAL A 207 -4.54 -23.72 -16.08
C VAL A 207 -4.97 -22.66 -15.07
N ARG A 208 -5.58 -23.07 -13.94
CA ARG A 208 -5.96 -22.15 -12.86
C ARG A 208 -4.75 -21.47 -12.22
N ALA A 209 -3.54 -22.00 -12.36
CA ALA A 209 -2.31 -21.42 -11.85
C ALA A 209 -1.37 -20.95 -12.98
N GLU A 210 -1.86 -20.89 -14.22
CA GLU A 210 -1.08 -20.31 -15.31
C GLU A 210 -1.04 -18.78 -15.15
N PRO A 211 0.14 -18.15 -15.08
CA PRO A 211 0.23 -16.75 -14.68
C PRO A 211 -0.49 -15.78 -15.63
N LYS A 212 -0.50 -16.07 -16.94
CA LYS A 212 -0.96 -15.11 -17.94
C LYS A 212 -1.52 -15.70 -19.24
N PHE A 213 -2.34 -14.89 -19.90
CA PHE A 213 -3.06 -15.21 -21.13
C PHE A 213 -2.90 -14.09 -22.17
N ASN A 214 -2.90 -14.47 -23.44
CA ASN A 214 -2.80 -13.54 -24.56
C ASN A 214 -4.03 -12.64 -24.64
N LEU A 215 -3.82 -11.32 -24.78
CA LEU A 215 -4.89 -10.38 -25.08
C LEU A 215 -4.97 -10.09 -26.59
N PRO A 216 -6.18 -9.85 -27.13
CA PRO A 216 -7.50 -9.96 -26.49
C PRO A 216 -8.12 -11.37 -26.63
N SER A 217 -7.36 -12.36 -27.12
CA SER A 217 -7.91 -13.67 -27.52
C SER A 217 -8.25 -14.59 -26.35
N GLY A 218 -7.53 -14.46 -25.23
CA GLY A 218 -7.64 -15.36 -24.08
C GLY A 218 -6.85 -16.65 -24.21
N GLY A 219 -6.12 -16.88 -25.31
CA GLY A 219 -5.31 -18.10 -25.43
C GLY A 219 -4.20 -18.15 -24.38
N VAL A 220 -3.96 -19.32 -23.80
CA VAL A 220 -2.85 -19.56 -22.85
C VAL A 220 -1.52 -19.10 -23.44
N PHE A 221 -0.67 -18.47 -22.63
CA PHE A 221 0.67 -18.10 -23.05
C PHE A 221 1.58 -19.35 -23.11
N ASP A 222 2.01 -19.72 -24.31
CA ASP A 222 2.81 -20.92 -24.58
C ASP A 222 4.34 -20.71 -24.49
N GLY A 223 4.76 -19.46 -24.24
CA GLY A 223 6.16 -19.11 -24.06
C GLY A 223 6.74 -19.60 -22.73
N LYS A 224 8.08 -19.63 -22.64
CA LYS A 224 8.78 -19.89 -21.38
C LYS A 224 8.45 -18.79 -20.36
N TRP A 225 8.09 -19.21 -19.16
CA TRP A 225 7.72 -18.32 -18.07
C TRP A 225 7.90 -19.01 -16.71
N CYS A 226 7.92 -18.23 -15.62
CA CYS A 226 7.93 -18.78 -14.28
C CYS A 226 6.51 -19.16 -13.86
N ARG A 227 6.24 -20.47 -13.84
CA ARG A 227 4.93 -21.08 -13.61
C ARG A 227 5.08 -22.38 -12.81
N PRO A 228 4.06 -22.84 -12.09
CA PRO A 228 2.77 -22.19 -11.84
C PRO A 228 2.87 -20.98 -10.89
N GLN A 229 1.80 -20.20 -10.76
CA GLN A 229 1.63 -19.15 -9.75
C GLN A 229 0.31 -19.36 -8.99
N THR A 230 0.41 -19.81 -7.74
CA THR A 230 -0.75 -20.23 -6.93
C THR A 230 -1.55 -19.08 -6.31
N ASP A 231 -1.04 -17.86 -6.36
CA ASP A 231 -1.76 -16.68 -5.90
C ASP A 231 -2.90 -16.29 -6.84
N GLY A 232 -2.75 -16.49 -8.16
CA GLY A 232 -3.79 -16.24 -9.17
C GLY A 232 -5.19 -16.75 -8.78
N PRO A 233 -5.38 -18.06 -8.55
CA PRO A 233 -6.68 -18.64 -8.18
C PRO A 233 -7.21 -18.10 -6.85
N ALA A 234 -6.35 -17.87 -5.85
CA ALA A 234 -6.79 -17.26 -4.59
C ALA A 234 -7.34 -15.83 -4.79
N LEU A 235 -6.61 -15.01 -5.56
CA LEU A 235 -7.00 -13.63 -5.87
C LEU A 235 -8.29 -13.58 -6.69
N ARG A 236 -8.44 -14.46 -7.69
CA ARG A 236 -9.66 -14.57 -8.49
C ARG A 236 -10.86 -14.97 -7.64
N ALA A 237 -10.73 -16.01 -6.81
CA ALA A 237 -11.80 -16.47 -5.92
C ALA A 237 -12.30 -15.33 -5.02
N VAL A 238 -11.40 -14.60 -4.36
CA VAL A 238 -11.76 -13.45 -3.50
C VAL A 238 -12.49 -12.35 -4.28
N THR A 239 -12.05 -12.08 -5.51
CA THR A 239 -12.67 -11.07 -6.37
C THR A 239 -14.06 -11.51 -6.83
N LEU A 240 -14.20 -12.75 -7.31
CA LEU A 240 -15.48 -13.30 -7.74
C LEU A 240 -16.47 -13.43 -6.59
N MET A 241 -16.03 -13.77 -5.38
CA MET A 241 -16.89 -13.78 -4.19
C MET A 241 -17.47 -12.40 -3.87
N GLN A 242 -16.67 -11.34 -3.93
CA GLN A 242 -17.20 -9.99 -3.72
C GLN A 242 -18.22 -9.62 -4.80
N TYR A 243 -17.96 -9.98 -6.05
CA TYR A 243 -18.91 -9.76 -7.13
C TYR A 243 -20.20 -10.56 -6.93
N ALA A 244 -20.10 -11.84 -6.57
CA ALA A 244 -21.26 -12.68 -6.25
C ALA A 244 -22.08 -12.12 -5.08
N ILE A 245 -21.42 -11.62 -4.03
CA ILE A 245 -22.09 -10.94 -2.92
C ILE A 245 -22.86 -9.71 -3.40
N HIS A 246 -22.30 -8.92 -4.30
CA HIS A 246 -23.00 -7.78 -4.93
C HIS A 246 -24.23 -8.23 -5.71
N LEU A 247 -24.11 -9.27 -6.53
CA LEU A 247 -25.23 -9.83 -7.32
C LEU A 247 -26.35 -10.36 -6.41
N LEU A 248 -26.01 -11.09 -5.35
CA LEU A 248 -26.99 -11.56 -4.36
C LEU A 248 -27.69 -10.37 -3.69
N ASN A 249 -26.96 -9.32 -3.30
CA ASN A 249 -27.55 -8.15 -2.65
C ASN A 249 -28.44 -7.30 -3.57
N THR A 250 -28.26 -7.43 -4.89
CA THR A 250 -29.02 -6.68 -5.91
C THR A 250 -30.10 -7.54 -6.60
N GLY A 251 -30.31 -8.78 -6.15
CA GLY A 251 -31.37 -9.66 -6.63
C GLY A 251 -30.99 -10.52 -7.85
N ALA A 252 -29.75 -10.46 -8.34
CA ALA A 252 -29.24 -11.25 -9.46
C ALA A 252 -28.74 -12.65 -9.01
N HIS A 253 -29.58 -13.39 -8.27
CA HIS A 253 -29.22 -14.67 -7.68
C HIS A 253 -28.94 -15.76 -8.74
N ASP A 254 -29.69 -15.77 -9.84
CA ASP A 254 -29.60 -16.81 -10.87
C ASP A 254 -28.20 -16.90 -11.49
N TYR A 255 -27.54 -15.77 -11.73
CA TYR A 255 -26.19 -15.76 -12.28
C TYR A 255 -25.19 -16.42 -11.33
N VAL A 256 -25.34 -16.18 -10.03
CA VAL A 256 -24.49 -16.77 -9.00
C VAL A 256 -24.67 -18.29 -8.97
N THR A 257 -25.92 -18.77 -8.90
CA THR A 257 -26.24 -20.20 -8.84
C THR A 257 -26.03 -20.94 -10.16
N GLN A 258 -25.95 -20.23 -11.29
CA GLN A 258 -25.69 -20.84 -12.60
C GLN A 258 -24.20 -20.94 -12.94
N PHE A 259 -23.37 -19.99 -12.50
CA PHE A 259 -21.98 -19.87 -12.97
C PHE A 259 -20.93 -19.76 -11.87
N LEU A 260 -21.22 -19.08 -10.76
CA LEU A 260 -20.21 -18.74 -9.76
C LEU A 260 -20.16 -19.74 -8.60
N TRP A 261 -21.32 -20.28 -8.20
CA TRP A 261 -21.48 -21.32 -7.18
C TRP A 261 -22.70 -22.18 -7.47
N THR A 262 -22.51 -23.29 -8.17
CA THR A 262 -23.61 -24.05 -8.80
C THR A 262 -24.24 -25.11 -7.90
N GLY A 263 -23.57 -25.49 -6.81
CA GLY A 263 -23.99 -26.60 -5.95
C GLY A 263 -23.92 -27.98 -6.63
N SER A 264 -23.35 -28.07 -7.83
CA SER A 264 -23.19 -29.31 -8.58
C SER A 264 -21.78 -29.39 -9.17
N ALA A 265 -21.04 -30.44 -8.80
CA ALA A 265 -19.71 -30.69 -9.36
C ALA A 265 -19.75 -30.88 -10.90
N ASP A 266 -20.88 -31.32 -11.46
CA ASP A 266 -21.07 -31.50 -12.91
C ASP A 266 -21.23 -30.18 -13.66
N LEU A 267 -21.49 -29.06 -12.96
CA LEU A 267 -21.69 -27.74 -13.53
C LEU A 267 -20.55 -26.81 -13.11
N TYR A 268 -19.59 -26.62 -14.03
CA TYR A 268 -18.39 -25.79 -13.81
C TYR A 268 -17.61 -26.16 -12.54
N ASN A 269 -17.52 -27.45 -12.21
CA ASN A 269 -16.83 -27.94 -11.00
C ASN A 269 -17.37 -27.31 -9.71
N GLY A 270 -18.69 -27.12 -9.61
CA GLY A 270 -19.32 -26.43 -8.48
C GLY A 270 -19.40 -24.91 -8.65
N GLY A 271 -18.95 -24.35 -9.78
CA GLY A 271 -18.92 -22.91 -10.10
C GLY A 271 -17.51 -22.32 -10.05
N ALA A 272 -17.29 -21.22 -10.76
CA ALA A 272 -15.96 -20.61 -10.93
C ALA A 272 -15.26 -20.26 -9.60
N ILE A 273 -16.02 -19.86 -8.57
CA ILE A 273 -15.47 -19.57 -7.24
C ILE A 273 -15.01 -20.86 -6.57
N LYS A 274 -15.90 -21.86 -6.52
CA LYS A 274 -15.62 -23.14 -5.88
C LYS A 274 -14.45 -23.86 -6.56
N TYR A 275 -14.36 -23.75 -7.88
CA TYR A 275 -13.29 -24.39 -8.64
C TYR A 275 -11.91 -23.85 -8.32
N ASP A 276 -11.75 -22.54 -8.09
CA ASP A 276 -10.51 -21.95 -7.60
C ASP A 276 -10.25 -22.29 -6.11
N LEU A 277 -11.30 -22.25 -5.26
CA LEU A 277 -11.14 -22.53 -3.83
C LEU A 277 -10.72 -23.98 -3.57
N ASP A 278 -11.32 -24.94 -4.27
CA ASP A 278 -10.97 -26.35 -4.14
C ASP A 278 -9.53 -26.59 -4.66
N PHE A 279 -9.10 -25.89 -5.71
CA PHE A 279 -7.70 -25.94 -6.17
C PHE A 279 -6.73 -25.52 -5.07
N ILE A 280 -6.92 -24.36 -4.47
CA ILE A 280 -5.96 -23.81 -3.50
C ILE A 280 -5.96 -24.62 -2.19
N VAL A 281 -7.06 -25.28 -1.84
CA VAL A 281 -7.11 -26.22 -0.71
C VAL A 281 -6.25 -27.44 -0.97
N ASP A 282 -6.29 -27.97 -2.18
CA ASP A 282 -5.52 -29.16 -2.54
C ASP A 282 -4.06 -28.86 -2.85
N ASN A 283 -3.69 -27.57 -3.07
CA ASN A 283 -2.40 -27.18 -3.62
C ASN A 283 -1.73 -25.98 -2.92
N TYR A 284 -2.10 -25.63 -1.68
CA TYR A 284 -1.48 -24.49 -0.97
C TYR A 284 0.02 -24.68 -0.67
N ASP A 285 0.54 -25.90 -0.78
CA ASP A 285 1.95 -26.27 -0.62
C ASP A 285 2.65 -26.63 -1.95
N LEU A 286 1.99 -26.43 -3.09
CA LEU A 286 2.57 -26.58 -4.41
C LEU A 286 3.75 -25.61 -4.58
N ASP A 287 4.84 -26.09 -5.18
CA ASP A 287 5.97 -25.24 -5.54
C ASP A 287 5.52 -24.22 -6.57
N SER A 288 5.55 -22.95 -6.19
CA SER A 288 4.96 -21.85 -6.94
C SER A 288 6.01 -20.79 -7.20
N CYS A 289 5.89 -20.14 -8.36
CA CYS A 289 6.59 -18.90 -8.56
C CYS A 289 6.01 -17.81 -7.66
N ASP A 290 6.86 -16.88 -7.26
CA ASP A 290 6.48 -15.69 -6.52
C ASP A 290 5.75 -14.67 -7.40
N LEU A 291 5.15 -13.67 -6.76
CA LEU A 291 4.46 -12.56 -7.44
C LEU A 291 5.34 -11.75 -8.39
N TRP A 292 6.65 -11.76 -8.21
CA TRP A 292 7.61 -11.08 -9.09
C TRP A 292 8.10 -11.96 -10.23
N GLU A 293 7.68 -13.23 -10.26
CA GLU A 293 7.87 -14.17 -11.35
C GLU A 293 9.35 -14.57 -11.55
N GLN A 294 10.12 -14.60 -10.45
CA GLN A 294 11.57 -14.74 -10.46
C GLN A 294 12.08 -15.92 -9.63
N MET A 295 11.31 -16.39 -8.67
CA MET A 295 11.74 -17.45 -7.76
C MET A 295 10.63 -18.43 -7.41
N MET A 296 11.02 -19.71 -7.29
CA MET A 296 10.12 -20.79 -6.88
C MET A 296 10.28 -21.09 -5.39
N SER A 297 9.16 -21.22 -4.68
CA SER A 297 9.12 -21.69 -3.30
C SER A 297 7.73 -22.22 -2.94
N THR A 298 7.68 -23.15 -2.00
CA THR A 298 6.43 -23.66 -1.39
C THR A 298 5.99 -22.82 -0.18
N ASP A 299 6.79 -21.84 0.23
CA ASP A 299 6.60 -21.07 1.46
C ASP A 299 6.80 -19.57 1.20
N LEU A 300 6.01 -19.04 0.27
CA LEU A 300 5.96 -17.62 -0.08
C LEU A 300 4.88 -16.91 0.75
N PHE A 301 5.26 -15.86 1.47
CA PHE A 301 4.33 -15.11 2.34
C PHE A 301 3.15 -14.55 1.55
N TRP A 302 3.39 -13.95 0.38
CA TRP A 302 2.32 -13.40 -0.46
C TRP A 302 1.28 -14.46 -0.84
N ASN A 303 1.73 -15.58 -1.42
CA ASN A 303 0.84 -16.65 -1.88
C ASN A 303 0.05 -17.22 -0.70
N ARG A 304 0.70 -17.45 0.44
CA ARG A 304 0.06 -18.05 1.62
C ARG A 304 -0.94 -17.11 2.28
N MET A 305 -0.63 -15.83 2.40
CA MET A 305 -1.57 -14.82 2.88
C MET A 305 -2.79 -14.72 1.94
N ALA A 306 -2.57 -14.75 0.62
CA ALA A 306 -3.64 -14.67 -0.34
C ALA A 306 -4.56 -15.91 -0.30
N THR A 307 -3.96 -17.09 -0.32
CA THR A 307 -4.67 -18.38 -0.24
C THR A 307 -5.48 -18.50 1.05
N ARG A 308 -4.90 -18.13 2.19
CA ARG A 308 -5.62 -18.17 3.46
C ARG A 308 -6.82 -17.24 3.48
N LYS A 309 -6.65 -16.01 2.97
CA LYS A 309 -7.74 -15.04 2.85
C LYS A 309 -8.87 -15.58 1.98
N ALA A 310 -8.54 -16.22 0.86
CA ALA A 310 -9.49 -16.85 -0.03
C ALA A 310 -10.27 -17.97 0.65
N MET A 311 -9.61 -18.84 1.43
CA MET A 311 -10.28 -19.90 2.19
C MET A 311 -11.23 -19.36 3.25
N LEU A 312 -10.85 -18.31 3.99
CA LEU A 312 -11.69 -17.74 5.04
C LEU A 312 -12.94 -17.07 4.48
N LEU A 313 -12.78 -16.23 3.46
CA LEU A 313 -13.93 -15.66 2.74
C LEU A 313 -14.74 -16.75 2.02
N GLY A 314 -14.07 -17.79 1.54
CA GLY A 314 -14.67 -18.97 0.93
C GLY A 314 -15.61 -19.67 1.89
N ALA A 315 -15.22 -19.85 3.15
CA ALA A 315 -16.07 -20.43 4.17
C ALA A 315 -17.29 -19.57 4.47
N GLU A 316 -17.12 -18.25 4.60
CA GLU A 316 -18.26 -17.33 4.79
C GLU A 316 -19.24 -17.39 3.62
N PHE A 317 -18.72 -17.37 2.40
CA PHE A 317 -19.53 -17.42 1.19
C PHE A 317 -20.22 -18.79 1.02
N ALA A 318 -19.50 -19.89 1.24
CA ALA A 318 -20.08 -21.24 1.22
C ALA A 318 -21.23 -21.39 2.22
N GLY A 319 -21.07 -20.83 3.43
CA GLY A 319 -22.14 -20.78 4.43
C GLY A 319 -23.37 -20.03 3.93
N ARG A 320 -23.17 -18.89 3.26
CA ARG A 320 -24.26 -18.13 2.61
C ARG A 320 -24.95 -18.90 1.48
N MET A 321 -24.21 -19.77 0.79
CA MET A 321 -24.73 -20.65 -0.26
C MET A 321 -25.32 -21.97 0.27
N GLY A 322 -25.25 -22.22 1.59
CA GLY A 322 -25.77 -23.44 2.20
C GLY A 322 -24.88 -24.68 2.05
N ASP A 323 -23.60 -24.52 1.72
CA ASP A 323 -22.63 -25.60 1.55
C ASP A 323 -21.78 -25.81 2.82
N ALA A 324 -22.33 -26.56 3.78
CA ALA A 324 -21.70 -26.77 5.09
C ALA A 324 -20.40 -27.62 5.03
N ASP A 325 -20.27 -28.47 4.01
CA ASP A 325 -19.07 -29.29 3.82
C ASP A 325 -17.91 -28.40 3.37
N ALA A 326 -18.13 -27.52 2.40
CA ALA A 326 -17.14 -26.54 1.95
C ALA A 326 -16.72 -25.58 3.08
N VAL A 327 -17.67 -25.13 3.92
CA VAL A 327 -17.35 -24.33 5.13
C VAL A 327 -16.30 -25.02 5.99
N THR A 328 -16.51 -26.30 6.30
CA THR A 328 -15.61 -27.06 7.17
C THR A 328 -14.24 -27.23 6.52
N THR A 329 -14.21 -27.66 5.25
CA THR A 329 -12.98 -27.87 4.49
C THR A 329 -12.12 -26.61 4.42
N TYR A 330 -12.73 -25.46 4.08
CA TYR A 330 -11.98 -24.22 3.92
C TYR A 330 -11.47 -23.65 5.24
N LEU A 331 -12.26 -23.72 6.33
CA LEU A 331 -11.81 -23.28 7.65
C LEU A 331 -10.66 -24.15 8.20
N ASP A 332 -10.70 -25.46 7.97
CA ASP A 332 -9.64 -26.36 8.41
C ASP A 332 -8.33 -26.10 7.65
N ALA A 333 -8.38 -25.95 6.32
CA ALA A 333 -7.22 -25.59 5.51
C ALA A 333 -6.64 -24.22 5.91
N ALA A 334 -7.50 -23.20 6.08
CA ALA A 334 -7.09 -21.87 6.51
C ALA A 334 -6.40 -21.87 7.88
N ARG A 335 -6.84 -22.74 8.81
CA ARG A 335 -6.24 -22.89 10.13
C ARG A 335 -4.84 -23.49 10.05
N VAL A 336 -4.65 -24.54 9.25
CA VAL A 336 -3.33 -25.15 9.02
C VAL A 336 -2.37 -24.13 8.44
N LEU A 337 -2.79 -23.41 7.39
CA LEU A 337 -1.96 -22.41 6.73
C LEU A 337 -1.64 -21.22 7.65
N GLY A 338 -2.61 -20.77 8.44
CA GLY A 338 -2.42 -19.68 9.41
C GLY A 338 -1.40 -20.01 10.48
N ASN A 339 -1.39 -21.26 10.97
CA ASN A 339 -0.36 -21.71 11.90
C ASN A 339 1.02 -21.69 11.23
N SER A 340 1.15 -22.20 10.00
CA SER A 340 2.42 -22.16 9.27
C SER A 340 2.94 -20.73 9.11
N LEU A 341 2.06 -19.80 8.71
CA LEU A 341 2.41 -18.39 8.52
C LEU A 341 3.10 -17.80 9.75
N LYS A 342 2.52 -17.98 10.94
CA LYS A 342 3.06 -17.48 12.21
C LYS A 342 4.49 -17.97 12.49
N TYR A 343 4.80 -19.21 12.11
CA TYR A 343 6.09 -19.83 12.43
C TYR A 343 7.16 -19.61 11.35
N SER A 344 6.81 -19.63 10.07
CA SER A 344 7.80 -19.55 8.98
C SER A 344 8.15 -18.11 8.58
N HIS A 345 7.24 -17.16 8.78
CA HIS A 345 7.40 -15.81 8.23
C HIS A 345 7.64 -14.72 9.28
N TRP A 346 7.49 -14.99 10.58
CA TRP A 346 8.04 -14.11 11.60
C TRP A 346 9.42 -14.61 12.02
N ASN A 347 10.48 -13.87 11.66
CA ASN A 347 11.86 -14.30 11.94
C ASN A 347 12.40 -13.84 13.30
N GLY A 348 11.58 -13.20 14.13
CA GLY A 348 11.97 -12.59 15.41
C GLY A 348 12.17 -11.08 15.35
N ASP A 349 12.38 -10.52 14.15
CA ASP A 349 12.65 -9.09 13.94
C ASP A 349 11.61 -8.43 13.02
N PHE A 350 11.31 -9.05 11.88
CA PHE A 350 10.34 -8.57 10.88
C PHE A 350 9.65 -9.73 10.17
N LEU A 351 8.55 -9.42 9.48
CA LEU A 351 7.87 -10.37 8.60
C LEU A 351 8.65 -10.53 7.30
N GLN A 352 9.01 -11.76 6.99
CA GLN A 352 9.83 -12.10 5.84
C GLN A 352 9.01 -12.79 4.74
N GLU A 353 9.33 -12.50 3.46
CA GLU A 353 8.66 -13.17 2.35
C GLU A 353 9.00 -14.65 2.33
N GLU A 354 10.29 -14.98 2.37
CA GLU A 354 10.79 -16.34 2.62
C GLU A 354 12.28 -16.28 3.04
N PRO A 355 12.86 -17.37 3.58
CA PRO A 355 14.23 -17.35 4.14
C PRO A 355 15.37 -16.96 3.18
N LYS A 356 15.28 -17.19 1.87
CA LYS A 356 16.33 -16.82 0.89
C LYS A 356 16.18 -15.39 0.38
N ARG A 357 15.00 -14.78 0.49
CA ARG A 357 14.69 -13.38 0.15
C ARG A 357 13.77 -12.80 1.22
N MET A 358 14.38 -12.44 2.36
CA MET A 358 13.61 -12.09 3.55
C MET A 358 12.91 -10.74 3.43
N LYS A 359 13.62 -9.70 2.96
CA LYS A 359 13.08 -8.33 2.87
C LYS A 359 12.51 -8.12 1.47
N ASP A 360 11.20 -8.30 1.35
CA ASP A 360 10.48 -8.12 0.10
C ASP A 360 9.16 -7.38 0.36
N ALA A 361 8.94 -6.30 -0.38
CA ALA A 361 7.77 -5.45 -0.27
C ALA A 361 6.47 -6.18 -0.65
N SER A 362 6.55 -7.36 -1.26
CA SER A 362 5.44 -8.32 -1.32
C SER A 362 4.76 -8.56 0.03
N VAL A 363 5.53 -8.53 1.13
CA VAL A 363 5.00 -8.61 2.50
C VAL A 363 4.08 -7.44 2.81
N ILE A 364 4.43 -6.23 2.39
CA ILE A 364 3.57 -5.03 2.57
C ILE A 364 2.30 -5.15 1.75
N VAL A 365 2.40 -5.64 0.51
CA VAL A 365 1.24 -5.88 -0.36
C VAL A 365 0.34 -6.99 0.25
N ALA A 366 0.92 -8.07 0.74
CA ALA A 366 0.23 -9.18 1.40
C ALA A 366 -0.51 -8.74 2.68
N LEU A 367 0.10 -7.88 3.49
CA LEU A 367 -0.55 -7.32 4.68
C LEU A 367 -1.76 -6.43 4.33
N ASN A 368 -1.74 -5.79 3.16
CA ASN A 368 -2.89 -5.07 2.61
C ASN A 368 -4.00 -5.97 2.11
N TRP A 369 -3.64 -7.04 1.40
CA TRP A 369 -4.59 -7.86 0.70
C TRP A 369 -5.12 -9.03 1.54
N GLY A 370 -4.24 -9.74 2.24
CA GLY A 370 -4.52 -10.99 2.94
C GLY A 370 -5.13 -10.82 4.33
N PHE A 371 -5.16 -9.62 4.90
CA PHE A 371 -5.74 -9.41 6.24
C PHE A 371 -7.26 -9.66 6.27
N HIS A 372 -7.74 -10.40 7.27
CA HIS A 372 -9.16 -10.55 7.58
C HIS A 372 -9.44 -10.18 9.04
N LYS A 373 -10.58 -9.53 9.28
CA LYS A 373 -10.90 -8.94 10.60
C LYS A 373 -11.06 -9.96 11.72
N ASP A 374 -11.54 -11.17 11.39
CA ASP A 374 -11.79 -12.24 12.37
C ASP A 374 -10.57 -13.16 12.57
N GLU A 375 -9.40 -12.76 12.07
CA GLU A 375 -8.16 -13.52 12.22
C GLU A 375 -7.32 -13.08 13.42
N ASP A 376 -6.42 -13.97 13.81
CA ASP A 376 -5.45 -13.81 14.88
C ASP A 376 -4.02 -13.57 14.38
N ILE A 377 -3.86 -13.11 13.13
CA ILE A 377 -2.55 -12.80 12.53
C ILE A 377 -2.49 -11.39 11.94
N TRP A 378 -1.46 -10.67 12.39
CA TRP A 378 -0.90 -9.41 11.87
C TRP A 378 -1.93 -8.40 11.37
N SER A 379 -2.71 -7.88 12.32
CA SER A 379 -3.48 -6.66 12.09
C SER A 379 -2.56 -5.52 11.63
N PRO A 380 -3.09 -4.51 10.92
CA PRO A 380 -2.30 -3.34 10.53
C PRO A 380 -1.63 -2.60 11.70
N MET A 381 -2.06 -2.86 12.94
CA MET A 381 -1.53 -2.25 14.15
C MET A 381 -0.74 -3.24 15.02
N ASP A 382 -0.40 -4.43 14.53
CA ASP A 382 0.43 -5.39 15.26
C ASP A 382 1.90 -4.96 15.28
N PHE A 383 2.63 -5.41 16.30
CA PHE A 383 4.05 -5.07 16.48
C PHE A 383 4.89 -5.53 15.28
N GLU A 384 4.60 -6.72 14.78
CA GLU A 384 5.27 -7.36 13.64
C GLU A 384 5.13 -6.52 12.38
N VAL A 385 3.95 -5.92 12.15
CA VAL A 385 3.70 -5.02 11.01
C VAL A 385 4.51 -3.73 11.15
N ALA A 386 4.45 -3.09 12.32
CA ALA A 386 5.21 -1.86 12.58
C ALA A 386 6.73 -2.09 12.47
N SER A 387 7.21 -3.22 12.99
CA SER A 387 8.62 -3.62 12.91
C SER A 387 9.04 -3.89 11.47
N THR A 388 8.19 -4.54 10.67
CA THR A 388 8.46 -4.79 9.25
C THR A 388 8.61 -3.50 8.47
N ILE A 389 7.71 -2.53 8.68
CA ILE A 389 7.82 -1.21 8.05
C ILE A 389 9.12 -0.50 8.45
N ALA A 390 9.49 -0.51 9.73
CA ALA A 390 10.73 0.11 10.20
C ALA A 390 11.98 -0.50 9.52
N HIS A 391 12.05 -1.84 9.43
CA HIS A 391 13.15 -2.53 8.78
C HIS A 391 13.21 -2.27 7.26
N PHE A 392 12.06 -2.22 6.60
CA PHE A 392 11.99 -1.99 5.16
C PHE A 392 12.28 -0.52 4.82
N ASN A 393 11.85 0.44 5.66
CA ASN A 393 12.22 1.85 5.53
C ASN A 393 13.74 1.99 5.54
N LEU A 394 14.42 1.36 6.50
CA LEU A 394 15.88 1.37 6.56
C LEU A 394 16.51 0.68 5.34
N ALA A 395 15.95 -0.44 4.89
CA ALA A 395 16.48 -1.17 3.73
C ALA A 395 16.42 -0.33 2.45
N PHE A 396 15.25 0.21 2.09
CA PHE A 396 15.09 1.02 0.88
C PHE A 396 15.71 2.42 0.99
N CYS A 397 15.93 2.90 2.21
CA CYS A 397 16.75 4.08 2.44
C CYS A 397 18.22 3.87 2.06
N ASN A 398 18.75 2.68 2.39
CA ASN A 398 20.09 2.28 1.99
C ASN A 398 20.15 1.86 0.52
N GLU A 399 19.07 1.37 -0.07
CA GLU A 399 19.09 0.92 -1.46
C GLU A 399 19.11 2.09 -2.46
N TYR A 400 18.27 3.10 -2.27
CA TYR A 400 18.00 4.09 -3.33
C TYR A 400 18.54 5.49 -3.02
N GLN A 401 19.36 6.02 -3.94
CA GLN A 401 19.89 7.38 -3.80
C GLN A 401 18.78 8.43 -3.81
N VAL A 402 17.76 8.26 -4.66
CA VAL A 402 16.62 9.19 -4.77
C VAL A 402 15.92 9.41 -3.42
N ASN A 403 15.88 8.39 -2.56
CA ASN A 403 15.30 8.53 -1.21
C ASN A 403 16.13 9.45 -0.31
N GLY A 404 17.46 9.40 -0.42
CA GLY A 404 18.37 10.29 0.28
C GLY A 404 18.24 11.73 -0.23
N ASP A 405 18.30 11.91 -1.55
CA ASP A 405 18.22 13.20 -2.21
C ASP A 405 16.87 13.89 -1.90
N ASP A 406 15.75 13.18 -2.04
CA ASP A 406 14.42 13.67 -1.68
C ASP A 406 14.32 14.13 -0.22
N THR A 407 14.95 13.39 0.68
CA THR A 407 14.95 13.70 2.12
C THR A 407 15.76 14.95 2.42
N GLU A 408 16.91 15.13 1.76
CA GLU A 408 17.71 16.36 1.83
C GLU A 408 16.92 17.57 1.30
N PHE A 409 16.12 17.37 0.26
CA PHE A 409 15.19 18.38 -0.27
C PHE A 409 13.83 18.45 0.44
N PHE A 410 13.72 17.91 1.66
CA PHE A 410 12.51 17.96 2.50
C PHE A 410 11.24 17.40 1.85
N THR A 411 11.37 16.56 0.82
CA THR A 411 10.24 15.83 0.25
C THR A 411 9.80 14.78 1.27
N PRO A 412 8.54 14.77 1.74
CA PRO A 412 8.08 13.84 2.78
C PRO A 412 8.10 12.39 2.28
N GLY A 413 7.97 11.40 3.17
CA GLY A 413 7.78 9.98 2.84
C GLY A 413 9.05 9.20 2.53
N ILE A 414 8.89 8.10 1.79
CA ILE A 414 9.92 7.23 1.24
C ILE A 414 9.36 6.45 0.04
N LEU A 415 10.21 6.08 -0.93
CA LEU A 415 9.86 5.18 -2.02
C LEU A 415 10.33 3.75 -1.70
N TYR A 416 9.49 2.76 -2.01
CA TYR A 416 9.80 1.33 -1.91
C TYR A 416 9.99 0.73 -3.30
N GLY A 417 10.85 -0.27 -3.43
CA GLY A 417 10.92 -1.14 -4.61
C GLY A 417 10.31 -2.51 -4.32
N ARG A 418 10.80 -3.55 -4.98
CA ARG A 418 10.41 -4.94 -4.68
C ARG A 418 11.18 -5.47 -3.49
N TYR A 419 12.49 -5.63 -3.62
CA TYR A 419 13.37 -6.08 -2.55
C TYR A 419 14.76 -5.44 -2.71
N PRO A 420 15.57 -5.31 -1.64
CA PRO A 420 16.96 -4.86 -1.75
C PRO A 420 17.76 -5.79 -2.67
N GLU A 421 18.73 -5.24 -3.40
CA GLU A 421 19.55 -5.97 -4.38
C GLU A 421 18.78 -6.52 -5.61
N ASP A 422 17.53 -6.12 -5.81
CA ASP A 422 16.82 -6.32 -7.07
C ASP A 422 17.62 -5.70 -8.24
N ASP A 423 17.70 -6.41 -9.36
CA ASP A 423 18.42 -5.99 -10.56
C ASP A 423 17.52 -5.80 -11.78
N PHE A 424 16.23 -6.13 -11.67
CA PHE A 424 15.29 -5.99 -12.78
C PHE A 424 15.15 -4.52 -13.19
N ALA A 425 15.40 -4.26 -14.48
CA ALA A 425 15.46 -2.91 -15.04
C ALA A 425 16.40 -1.94 -14.28
N GLY A 426 17.42 -2.47 -13.58
CA GLY A 426 18.36 -1.69 -12.77
C GLY A 426 18.03 -1.61 -11.28
N GLY A 427 16.94 -2.25 -10.82
CA GLY A 427 16.61 -2.33 -9.41
C GLY A 427 16.12 -1.03 -8.84
N ASN A 428 14.86 -0.70 -9.06
CA ASN A 428 14.32 0.62 -8.78
C ASN A 428 13.22 0.60 -7.71
N PRO A 429 12.86 1.77 -7.15
CA PRO A 429 11.56 1.95 -6.53
C PRO A 429 10.41 1.67 -7.50
N TRP A 430 9.29 1.17 -6.98
CA TRP A 430 8.07 0.81 -7.68
C TRP A 430 6.92 1.67 -7.19
N VAL A 431 6.08 2.12 -8.13
CA VAL A 431 4.89 2.93 -7.82
C VAL A 431 3.95 2.14 -6.91
N LEU A 432 3.68 0.88 -7.26
CA LEU A 432 2.71 0.04 -6.57
C LEU A 432 3.12 -0.29 -5.12
N THR A 433 4.39 -0.62 -4.85
CA THR A 433 4.82 -0.98 -3.49
C THR A 433 4.96 0.25 -2.60
N THR A 434 5.31 1.40 -3.18
CA THR A 434 5.25 2.70 -2.50
C THR A 434 3.81 3.05 -2.11
N ALA A 435 2.84 2.88 -3.01
CA ALA A 435 1.43 3.12 -2.71
C ALA A 435 0.87 2.11 -1.70
N ALA A 436 1.29 0.84 -1.75
CA ALA A 436 0.91 -0.17 -0.76
C ALA A 436 1.40 0.20 0.65
N LEU A 437 2.60 0.77 0.81
CA LEU A 437 3.05 1.27 2.11
C LEU A 437 2.11 2.35 2.65
N ALA A 438 1.73 3.33 1.83
CA ALA A 438 0.78 4.36 2.23
C ALA A 438 -0.58 3.78 2.63
N GLN A 439 -1.10 2.84 1.83
CA GLN A 439 -2.33 2.12 2.13
C GLN A 439 -2.28 1.45 3.51
N LEU A 440 -1.17 0.77 3.83
CA LEU A 440 -1.02 0.08 5.11
C LEU A 440 -0.99 1.06 6.29
N MET A 441 -0.35 2.23 6.12
CA MET A 441 -0.36 3.30 7.13
C MET A 441 -1.77 3.88 7.37
N TYR A 442 -2.56 4.10 6.31
CA TYR A 442 -3.96 4.54 6.49
C TYR A 442 -4.81 3.48 7.17
N ARG A 443 -4.62 2.19 6.86
CA ARG A 443 -5.30 1.08 7.52
C ARG A 443 -4.93 1.00 9.00
N ALA A 444 -3.66 1.19 9.34
CA ALA A 444 -3.17 1.28 10.71
C ALA A 444 -3.82 2.47 11.46
N ALA A 445 -3.94 3.63 10.80
CA ALA A 445 -4.60 4.80 11.35
C ALA A 445 -6.09 4.57 11.64
N LEU A 446 -6.81 3.98 10.67
CA LEU A 446 -8.21 3.57 10.83
C LEU A 446 -8.39 2.57 11.97
N TRP A 447 -7.52 1.57 12.04
CA TRP A 447 -7.55 0.55 13.08
C TRP A 447 -7.50 1.16 14.47
N VAL A 448 -6.64 2.17 14.69
CA VAL A 448 -6.56 2.87 15.97
C VAL A 448 -7.89 3.54 16.31
N LEU A 449 -8.53 4.22 15.36
CA LEU A 449 -9.82 4.87 15.62
C LEU A 449 -10.89 3.86 16.02
N GLU A 450 -10.94 2.71 15.35
CA GLU A 450 -11.96 1.68 15.52
C GLU A 450 -11.75 0.80 16.77
N HIS A 451 -10.50 0.43 17.07
CA HIS A 451 -10.19 -0.60 18.09
C HIS A 451 -9.45 -0.04 19.30
N GLY A 452 -8.96 1.21 19.26
CA GLY A 452 -8.21 1.83 20.34
C GLY A 452 -6.70 1.84 20.11
N GLU A 453 -5.97 2.36 21.09
CA GLU A 453 -4.52 2.50 21.00
C GLU A 453 -3.82 1.16 21.25
N PRO A 454 -2.72 0.87 20.52
CA PRO A 454 -1.93 -0.29 20.85
C PRO A 454 -1.13 -0.06 22.13
N VAL A 455 -0.60 -1.18 22.63
CA VAL A 455 0.44 -1.25 23.66
C VAL A 455 1.67 -0.41 23.32
N TRP A 456 2.40 0.00 24.35
CA TRP A 456 3.50 0.96 24.25
C TRP A 456 4.62 0.54 23.27
N TRP A 457 5.03 -0.73 23.28
CA TRP A 457 6.12 -1.21 22.42
C TRP A 457 5.77 -1.15 20.93
N THR A 458 4.52 -1.39 20.57
CA THR A 458 4.02 -1.21 19.21
C THR A 458 4.06 0.26 18.81
N LYS A 459 3.65 1.18 19.70
CA LYS A 459 3.79 2.62 19.43
C LYS A 459 5.25 3.04 19.23
N MET A 460 6.18 2.48 20.01
CA MET A 460 7.62 2.72 19.83
C MET A 460 8.11 2.26 18.45
N LYS A 461 7.61 1.13 17.93
CA LYS A 461 7.94 0.69 16.56
C LYS A 461 7.34 1.57 15.48
N TRP A 462 6.12 2.07 15.67
CA TRP A 462 5.59 3.10 14.78
C TRP A 462 6.37 4.42 14.84
N ALA A 463 6.91 4.78 16.01
CA ALA A 463 7.78 5.94 16.17
C ALA A 463 9.08 5.79 15.37
N GLU A 464 9.66 4.59 15.37
CA GLU A 464 10.81 4.21 14.55
C GLU A 464 10.47 4.28 13.06
N ALA A 465 9.36 3.64 12.65
CA ALA A 465 8.90 3.62 11.26
C ALA A 465 8.66 5.03 10.70
N LEU A 466 7.99 5.91 11.44
CA LEU A 466 7.68 7.27 11.00
C LEU A 466 8.78 8.29 11.25
N ASN A 467 9.86 7.89 11.93
CA ASN A 467 10.94 8.78 12.38
C ASN A 467 10.43 9.92 13.30
N VAL A 468 9.57 9.57 14.27
CA VAL A 468 8.93 10.50 15.23
C VAL A 468 9.06 10.00 16.66
N TRP A 469 10.16 10.35 17.33
CA TRP A 469 10.46 9.84 18.68
C TRP A 469 9.38 10.15 19.74
N MET A 470 8.61 11.24 19.60
CA MET A 470 7.56 11.62 20.55
C MET A 470 6.23 10.88 20.34
N LEU A 471 6.06 10.21 19.20
CA LEU A 471 4.80 9.58 18.80
C LEU A 471 4.16 8.68 19.87
N PRO A 472 4.91 7.89 20.67
CA PRO A 472 4.31 7.01 21.67
C PRO A 472 3.57 7.73 22.79
N GLN A 473 3.95 8.98 23.05
CA GLN A 473 3.34 9.84 24.07
C GLN A 473 2.06 10.53 23.57
N TRP A 474 1.78 10.46 22.27
CA TRP A 474 0.64 11.14 21.69
C TRP A 474 -0.66 10.39 22.01
N PRO A 475 -1.74 11.12 22.32
CA PRO A 475 -3.03 10.51 22.58
C PRO A 475 -3.61 9.90 21.30
N LYS A 476 -4.56 8.96 21.46
CA LYS A 476 -5.24 8.22 20.39
C LYS A 476 -5.46 9.02 19.10
N ARG A 477 -6.10 10.20 19.21
CA ARG A 477 -6.43 11.08 18.08
C ARG A 477 -5.18 11.50 17.31
N ALA A 478 -4.21 12.08 18.01
CA ALA A 478 -2.96 12.56 17.42
C ALA A 478 -2.09 11.42 16.89
N PHE A 479 -2.08 10.26 17.56
CA PHE A 479 -1.38 9.06 17.10
C PHE A 479 -1.98 8.55 15.77
N ALA A 480 -3.31 8.41 15.69
CA ALA A 480 -3.99 8.01 14.46
C ALA A 480 -3.76 9.03 13.32
N HIS A 481 -3.85 10.33 13.62
CA HIS A 481 -3.55 11.39 12.65
C HIS A 481 -2.11 11.28 12.13
N ALA A 482 -1.12 11.08 12.99
CA ALA A 482 0.27 10.96 12.59
C ALA A 482 0.52 9.77 11.64
N LEU A 483 -0.14 8.63 11.89
CA LEU A 483 -0.08 7.46 11.00
C LEU A 483 -0.62 7.79 9.62
N ALA A 484 -1.79 8.44 9.55
CA ALA A 484 -2.38 8.86 8.28
C ALA A 484 -1.53 9.94 7.58
N ALA A 485 -0.95 10.89 8.33
CA ALA A 485 -0.01 11.85 7.78
C ALA A 485 1.28 11.20 7.25
N GLY A 486 1.71 10.06 7.83
CA GLY A 486 2.75 9.20 7.29
C GLY A 486 2.37 8.58 5.94
N GLY A 487 1.13 8.12 5.79
CA GLY A 487 0.60 7.67 4.49
C GLY A 487 0.60 8.80 3.46
N ASP A 488 0.15 10.00 3.84
CA ASP A 488 0.16 11.18 2.97
C ASP A 488 1.59 11.53 2.56
N ALA A 489 2.55 11.42 3.49
CA ALA A 489 3.96 11.68 3.23
C ALA A 489 4.51 10.79 2.11
N VAL A 490 4.17 9.48 2.15
CA VAL A 490 4.57 8.51 1.12
C VAL A 490 3.94 8.84 -0.24
N LEU A 491 2.62 9.09 -0.29
CA LEU A 491 1.96 9.46 -1.55
C LEU A 491 2.40 10.81 -2.10
N MET A 492 2.78 11.77 -1.25
CA MET A 492 3.36 13.04 -1.68
C MET A 492 4.75 12.86 -2.30
N ARG A 493 5.59 11.96 -1.77
CA ARG A 493 6.85 11.59 -2.45
C ARG A 493 6.57 10.99 -3.81
N LEU A 494 5.65 10.03 -3.87
CA LEU A 494 5.25 9.40 -5.11
C LEU A 494 4.76 10.44 -6.13
N ARG A 495 3.88 11.35 -5.71
CA ARG A 495 3.35 12.43 -6.55
C ARG A 495 4.45 13.24 -7.23
N LYS A 496 5.49 13.63 -6.50
CA LYS A 496 6.62 14.40 -7.05
C LYS A 496 7.24 13.73 -8.28
N HIS A 497 7.29 12.40 -8.29
CA HIS A 497 7.93 11.62 -9.35
C HIS A 497 6.99 11.22 -10.48
N VAL A 498 5.67 11.44 -10.35
CA VAL A 498 4.68 11.10 -11.38
C VAL A 498 3.94 12.31 -11.96
N GLU A 499 3.95 13.46 -11.28
CA GLU A 499 3.24 14.66 -11.74
C GLU A 499 3.80 15.19 -13.07
N GLY A 500 5.11 15.08 -13.28
CA GLY A 500 5.79 15.51 -14.50
C GLY A 500 5.44 14.68 -15.74
N ASP A 501 4.93 13.46 -15.54
CA ASP A 501 4.49 12.55 -16.60
C ASP A 501 2.97 12.59 -16.79
N GLY A 502 2.29 13.61 -16.27
CA GLY A 502 0.84 13.76 -16.41
C GLY A 502 0.04 12.66 -15.70
N PHE A 503 0.57 12.14 -14.58
CA PHE A 503 -0.05 11.07 -13.79
C PHE A 503 -0.25 9.75 -14.52
N HIS A 504 0.47 9.54 -15.63
CA HIS A 504 0.68 8.20 -16.13
C HIS A 504 1.51 7.42 -15.12
N LEU A 505 0.96 6.38 -14.51
CA LEU A 505 1.65 5.60 -13.49
C LEU A 505 2.38 4.41 -14.13
N HIS A 506 3.71 4.49 -14.13
CA HIS A 506 4.57 3.43 -14.62
C HIS A 506 4.76 2.33 -13.57
N GLU A 507 5.47 1.27 -13.94
CA GLU A 507 5.91 0.23 -13.03
C GLU A 507 6.94 0.77 -12.01
N GLN A 508 7.94 1.53 -12.49
CA GLN A 508 9.13 1.88 -11.71
C GLN A 508 9.46 3.38 -11.76
N ILE A 509 10.27 3.81 -10.78
CA ILE A 509 10.85 5.16 -10.66
C ILE A 509 12.35 4.99 -10.50
N ASP A 510 13.17 5.54 -11.41
CA ASP A 510 14.63 5.39 -11.39
C ASP A 510 15.24 5.70 -10.01
N ARG A 511 16.03 4.76 -9.50
CA ARG A 511 16.60 4.80 -8.14
C ARG A 511 17.52 5.98 -7.84
N ASN A 512 17.99 6.70 -8.85
CA ASN A 512 18.92 7.82 -8.70
C ASN A 512 18.28 9.16 -9.09
N LEU A 513 17.54 9.18 -10.20
CA LEU A 513 17.04 10.39 -10.83
C LEU A 513 15.56 10.65 -10.54
N GLY A 514 14.81 9.66 -10.05
CA GLY A 514 13.38 9.80 -9.76
C GLY A 514 12.49 9.86 -11.01
N LYS A 515 13.00 9.50 -12.19
CA LYS A 515 12.22 9.48 -13.43
C LYS A 515 11.47 8.16 -13.58
N GLN A 516 10.20 8.19 -13.99
CA GLN A 516 9.47 6.96 -14.29
C GLN A 516 10.11 6.14 -15.43
N THR A 517 10.09 4.82 -15.28
CA THR A 517 10.74 3.85 -16.19
C THR A 517 9.98 2.52 -16.23
N ALA A 518 10.45 1.59 -17.06
CA ALA A 518 9.82 0.30 -17.36
C ALA A 518 8.39 0.46 -17.91
N ALA A 519 7.47 -0.45 -17.60
CA ALA A 519 6.14 -0.48 -18.22
C ALA A 519 5.36 0.82 -17.93
N LYS A 520 4.92 1.52 -18.98
CA LYS A 520 4.02 2.68 -18.84
C LYS A 520 2.58 2.22 -18.59
N ASP A 521 1.84 2.98 -17.78
CA ASP A 521 0.42 2.76 -17.51
C ASP A 521 0.13 1.36 -16.92
N LEU A 522 0.93 0.97 -15.92
CA LEU A 522 0.77 -0.32 -15.25
C LEU A 522 -0.53 -0.33 -14.44
N THR A 523 -1.43 -1.25 -14.78
CA THR A 523 -2.75 -1.37 -14.15
C THR A 523 -2.65 -1.57 -12.64
N TRP A 524 -1.65 -2.33 -12.18
CA TRP A 524 -1.45 -2.56 -10.75
C TRP A 524 -0.96 -1.30 -10.01
N SER A 525 -0.12 -0.47 -10.64
CA SER A 525 0.28 0.83 -10.07
C SER A 525 -0.93 1.72 -9.83
N TYR A 526 -1.84 1.82 -10.81
CA TYR A 526 -3.11 2.52 -10.61
C TYR A 526 -3.94 1.90 -9.49
N ALA A 527 -4.05 0.57 -9.46
CA ALA A 527 -4.87 -0.10 -8.46
C ALA A 527 -4.41 0.21 -7.03
N GLU A 528 -3.10 0.16 -6.76
CA GLU A 528 -2.56 0.47 -5.43
C GLU A 528 -2.72 1.96 -5.05
N VAL A 529 -2.49 2.89 -5.98
CA VAL A 529 -2.68 4.32 -5.70
C VAL A 529 -4.15 4.64 -5.42
N LEU A 530 -5.08 4.14 -6.24
CA LEU A 530 -6.51 4.39 -6.08
C LEU A 530 -7.06 3.76 -4.79
N LYS A 531 -6.60 2.56 -4.42
CA LYS A 531 -6.92 1.95 -3.12
C LYS A 531 -6.38 2.78 -1.96
N ALA A 532 -5.12 3.22 -2.03
CA ALA A 532 -4.52 4.04 -0.98
C ALA A 532 -5.32 5.34 -0.75
N VAL A 533 -5.74 6.01 -1.84
CA VAL A 533 -6.62 7.20 -1.78
C VAL A 533 -7.99 6.85 -1.19
N SER A 534 -8.64 5.76 -1.61
CA SER A 534 -9.94 5.34 -1.06
C SER A 534 -9.88 5.06 0.45
N ILE A 535 -8.85 4.36 0.92
CA ILE A 535 -8.67 4.11 2.36
C ILE A 535 -8.34 5.39 3.13
N ARG A 536 -7.53 6.28 2.56
CA ARG A 536 -7.29 7.60 3.13
C ARG A 536 -8.60 8.38 3.32
N ASP A 537 -9.46 8.39 2.32
CA ASP A 537 -10.74 9.11 2.41
C ASP A 537 -11.64 8.51 3.48
N ARG A 538 -11.67 7.18 3.61
CA ARG A 538 -12.35 6.50 4.73
C ARG A 538 -11.79 6.90 6.09
N PHE A 539 -10.46 7.04 6.21
CA PHE A 539 -9.84 7.57 7.43
C PHE A 539 -10.33 8.98 7.73
N VAL A 540 -10.32 9.88 6.74
CA VAL A 540 -10.75 11.26 6.94
C VAL A 540 -12.22 11.34 7.38
N ASP A 541 -13.12 10.54 6.78
CA ASP A 541 -14.51 10.41 7.25
C ASP A 541 -14.59 10.00 8.70
N ARG A 542 -13.85 8.93 9.06
CA ARG A 542 -13.91 8.38 10.41
C ARG A 542 -13.31 9.33 11.43
N PHE A 543 -12.25 10.04 11.06
CA PHE A 543 -11.59 11.05 11.87
C PHE A 543 -12.52 12.25 12.12
N ARG A 544 -13.24 12.74 11.10
CA ARG A 544 -14.29 13.76 11.26
C ARG A 544 -15.36 13.34 12.27
N ILE A 545 -15.90 12.13 12.13
CA ILE A 545 -16.93 11.62 13.05
C ILE A 545 -16.39 11.57 14.48
N PHE A 546 -15.12 11.19 14.65
CA PHE A 546 -14.46 11.20 15.95
C PHE A 546 -14.35 12.62 16.53
N ASP A 547 -14.03 13.62 15.70
CA ASP A 547 -13.90 15.02 16.10
C ASP A 547 -15.25 15.64 16.49
N LEU A 548 -16.30 15.40 15.69
CA LEU A 548 -17.67 15.79 16.01
C LEU A 548 -18.14 15.18 17.33
N ALA A 549 -17.80 13.90 17.59
CA ALA A 549 -18.13 13.24 18.85
C ALA A 549 -17.40 13.85 20.08
N LEU A 550 -16.30 14.57 19.86
CA LEU A 550 -15.58 15.31 20.90
C LEU A 550 -16.05 16.77 21.05
N GLY A 551 -17.06 17.19 20.28
CA GLY A 551 -17.59 18.56 20.32
C GLY A 551 -16.76 19.57 19.55
N ASP A 552 -15.96 19.13 18.57
CA ASP A 552 -15.17 19.99 17.70
C ASP A 552 -16.06 20.53 16.56
N GLU A 553 -16.57 21.76 16.70
CA GLU A 553 -17.48 22.39 15.73
C GLU A 553 -16.78 22.74 14.39
N ASP A 554 -15.44 22.79 14.36
CA ASP A 554 -14.62 23.06 13.17
C ASP A 554 -14.25 21.78 12.38
N ALA A 555 -14.76 20.61 12.80
CA ALA A 555 -14.45 19.32 12.16
C ALA A 555 -14.83 19.27 10.67
N ASP A 556 -15.83 20.05 10.27
CA ASP A 556 -16.29 20.15 8.88
C ASP A 556 -15.28 20.90 8.00
N ASP A 557 -14.72 22.01 8.49
CA ASP A 557 -13.69 22.77 7.78
C ASP A 557 -12.39 21.96 7.66
N LEU A 558 -12.01 21.21 8.70
CA LEU A 558 -10.86 20.30 8.64
C LEU A 558 -11.08 19.18 7.61
N THR A 559 -12.29 18.63 7.53
CA THR A 559 -12.62 17.58 6.55
C THR A 559 -12.55 18.11 5.12
N ILE A 560 -13.09 19.30 4.87
CA ILE A 560 -13.03 19.96 3.55
C ILE A 560 -11.58 20.26 3.17
N MET A 561 -10.72 20.67 4.11
CA MET A 561 -9.30 20.85 3.84
C MET A 561 -8.55 19.53 3.57
N LEU A 562 -8.98 18.42 4.19
CA LEU A 562 -8.34 17.12 4.08
C LEU A 562 -8.84 16.29 2.90
N ARG A 563 -10.07 16.53 2.44
CA ARG A 563 -10.65 16.02 1.21
C ARG A 563 -10.70 17.15 0.21
N ASP A 564 -9.69 17.23 -0.64
CA ASP A 564 -9.79 18.05 -1.85
C ASP A 564 -11.05 17.69 -2.67
N CYS A 565 -11.62 16.49 -2.42
CA CYS A 565 -12.85 15.95 -2.99
C CYS A 565 -13.98 15.88 -1.95
N SER A 566 -14.65 17.00 -1.69
CA SER A 566 -16.02 16.93 -1.17
C SER A 566 -16.95 16.52 -2.31
N SER A 567 -17.74 15.47 -2.11
CA SER A 567 -18.81 15.04 -3.01
C SER A 567 -19.74 16.21 -3.33
N SER A 568 -19.56 16.86 -4.47
CA SER A 568 -20.54 17.76 -5.06
C SER A 568 -21.56 16.91 -5.83
N ALA A 569 -22.35 16.14 -5.08
CA ALA A 569 -23.53 15.45 -5.59
C ALA A 569 -24.74 15.86 -4.76
N GLY A 570 -25.40 16.94 -5.20
CA GLY A 570 -26.82 17.22 -5.03
C GLY A 570 -27.36 17.29 -3.60
N GLU A 571 -27.49 18.51 -3.07
CA GLU A 571 -28.60 18.83 -2.19
C GLU A 571 -29.92 18.55 -2.95
N SER A 572 -30.58 17.45 -2.60
CA SER A 572 -32.03 17.35 -2.75
C SER A 572 -32.61 16.84 -1.45
N GLU A 573 -33.30 17.73 -0.74
CA GLU A 573 -34.15 17.42 0.39
C GLU A 573 -35.11 16.26 0.05
N SER A 574 -35.07 15.19 0.83
CA SER A 574 -36.29 14.44 1.12
C SER A 574 -36.22 13.88 2.53
N ALA A 575 -37.14 14.38 3.35
CA ALA A 575 -37.33 14.07 4.75
C ALA A 575 -37.79 12.62 4.99
N SER A 576 -37.50 12.18 6.22
CA SER A 576 -38.21 11.20 7.05
C SER A 576 -38.21 9.72 6.63
N GLY A 577 -37.72 8.88 7.55
CA GLY A 577 -37.94 7.44 7.54
C GLY A 577 -36.96 6.69 8.43
N GLU A 578 -37.11 6.80 9.75
CA GLU A 578 -36.57 5.82 10.70
C GLU A 578 -37.05 4.42 10.30
N GLU A 579 -36.14 3.45 10.18
CA GLU A 579 -36.42 2.10 10.68
C GLU A 579 -35.12 1.32 10.93
N ALA A 580 -34.99 0.88 12.18
CA ALA A 580 -33.92 0.07 12.70
C ALA A 580 -34.22 -1.42 12.52
N TYR A 581 -33.25 -2.20 12.04
CA TYR A 581 -33.21 -3.66 12.20
C TYR A 581 -31.73 -4.05 12.34
N ALA A 582 -31.21 -4.34 13.54
CA ALA A 582 -31.45 -5.49 14.40
C ALA A 582 -30.92 -6.81 13.80
N THR A 583 -29.79 -7.21 14.36
CA THR A 583 -29.19 -8.55 14.45
C THR A 583 -30.16 -9.74 14.33
N GLY A 584 -29.82 -10.73 13.51
CA GLY A 584 -30.35 -12.09 13.63
C GLY A 584 -30.28 -12.93 12.35
N PHE A 585 -29.47 -13.99 12.42
CA PHE A 585 -29.22 -15.09 11.47
C PHE A 585 -28.14 -14.88 10.40
#